data_AF-A0A4S2H920-F1
#
_entry.id   AF-A0A4S2H920-F1
#
_cell.length_a   1.000
_cell.length_b   1.000
_cell.length_c   1.000
_cell.angle_alpha   90.00
_cell.angle_beta   90.00
_cell.angle_gamma   90.00
#
_symmetry.space_group_name_H-M   'P 1'
#
loop_
_entity.id
_entity.type
_entity.pdbx_description
1 polymer ?
#
loop_
_entity_poly.entity_id
_entity_poly.type
_entity_poly.pdbx_seq_one_letter_code
_entity_poly.pdbx_strand_id
1 'polypeptide(L)'
;MTSSEKWGLRLRAFRMRSQIKQEALARLLDISQAYVSRLEAGAVIPSDELTDRIKTLLRQRKNRPLFDDWRATVRHSTALMSLIRKDEGDIRVVEISDALRAASSAFKHVTEGTSVTTLLAPDSHKLVEELDAEGAFDGTIARARILWSAGDLDAEACFEAINLPVRDDMGRWYIHSTHTKVSRTDYKRWLQSNAGADVVIA
;
A
#
# COMPACT_ATOMS: atom_id res chain seq x y z
N MET A 1 -2.64 -14.40 -14.15
CA MET A 1 -2.68 -13.16 -14.94
C MET A 1 -1.69 -13.22 -16.08
N THR A 2 -2.17 -13.16 -17.32
CA THR A 2 -1.35 -13.19 -18.54
C THR A 2 -0.64 -11.84 -18.76
N SER A 3 0.35 -11.80 -19.67
CA SER A 3 1.07 -10.57 -20.00
C SER A 3 0.13 -9.49 -20.61
N SER A 4 -0.89 -9.89 -21.38
CA SER A 4 -1.85 -8.96 -21.98
C SER A 4 -2.78 -8.32 -20.95
N GLU A 5 -3.29 -9.11 -20.00
CA GLU A 5 -4.11 -8.60 -18.89
C GLU A 5 -3.34 -7.55 -18.07
N LYS A 6 -2.04 -7.77 -17.85
CA LYS A 6 -1.18 -6.81 -17.16
C LYS A 6 -1.09 -5.47 -17.88
N TRP A 7 -0.96 -5.45 -19.21
CA TRP A 7 -0.86 -4.20 -19.97
C TRP A 7 -2.20 -3.46 -20.05
N GLY A 8 -3.29 -4.18 -20.30
CA GLY A 8 -4.63 -3.60 -20.35
C GLY A 8 -5.01 -2.87 -19.07
N LEU A 9 -4.75 -3.50 -17.92
CA LEU A 9 -4.98 -2.91 -16.60
C LEU A 9 -4.13 -1.65 -16.37
N ARG A 10 -2.84 -1.67 -16.75
CA ARG A 10 -1.94 -0.51 -16.59
C ARG A 10 -2.37 0.68 -17.43
N LEU A 11 -2.77 0.44 -18.69
CA LEU A 11 -3.25 1.49 -19.58
C LEU A 11 -4.58 2.07 -19.12
N ARG A 12 -5.53 1.20 -18.74
CA ARG A 12 -6.81 1.63 -18.18
C ARG A 12 -6.60 2.46 -16.91
N ALA A 13 -5.70 2.02 -16.02
CA ALA A 13 -5.36 2.78 -14.83
C ALA A 13 -4.76 4.15 -15.19
N PHE A 14 -3.79 4.22 -16.10
CA PHE A 14 -3.28 5.50 -16.59
C PHE A 14 -4.38 6.40 -17.13
N ARG A 15 -5.26 5.84 -17.97
CA ARG A 15 -6.37 6.58 -18.58
C ARG A 15 -7.30 7.20 -17.54
N MET A 16 -7.66 6.41 -16.53
CA MET A 16 -8.56 6.85 -15.46
C MET A 16 -7.92 7.96 -14.60
N ARG A 17 -6.63 7.83 -14.21
CA ARG A 17 -5.93 8.88 -13.44
C ARG A 17 -5.77 10.17 -14.23
N SER A 18 -5.43 10.05 -15.51
CA SER A 18 -5.22 11.19 -16.41
C SER A 18 -6.54 11.77 -16.93
N GLN A 19 -7.69 11.19 -16.56
CA GLN A 19 -9.03 11.60 -17.00
C GLN A 19 -9.19 11.73 -18.53
N ILE A 20 -8.48 10.90 -19.30
CA ILE A 20 -8.55 10.94 -20.77
C ILE A 20 -9.52 9.88 -21.31
N LYS A 21 -10.13 10.15 -22.46
CA LYS A 21 -10.95 9.16 -23.19
C LYS A 21 -10.05 8.17 -23.94
N GLN A 22 -10.58 7.00 -24.30
CA GLN A 22 -9.84 5.99 -25.08
C GLN A 22 -9.32 6.56 -26.41
N GLU A 23 -10.09 7.43 -27.06
CA GLU A 23 -9.66 8.13 -28.29
C GLU A 23 -8.40 8.98 -28.08
N ALA A 24 -8.28 9.65 -26.93
CA ALA A 24 -7.11 10.45 -26.63
C ALA A 24 -5.89 9.56 -26.33
N LEU A 25 -6.08 8.45 -25.61
CA LEU A 25 -5.03 7.45 -25.41
C LEU A 25 -4.58 6.82 -26.73
N ALA A 26 -5.53 6.55 -27.63
CA ALA A 26 -5.26 6.01 -28.96
C ALA A 26 -4.36 6.95 -29.78
N ARG A 27 -4.62 8.26 -29.73
CA ARG A 27 -3.74 9.29 -30.33
C ARG A 27 -2.35 9.33 -29.70
N LEU A 28 -2.25 9.25 -28.36
CA LEU A 28 -0.96 9.21 -27.66
C LEU A 28 -0.11 7.99 -28.05
N LEU A 29 -0.78 6.87 -28.32
CA LEU A 29 -0.16 5.60 -28.68
C LEU A 29 -0.20 5.32 -30.19
N ASP A 30 -0.57 6.29 -31.04
CA ASP A 30 -0.71 6.16 -32.50
C ASP A 30 -1.30 4.80 -32.92
N ILE A 31 -2.46 4.46 -32.36
CA ILE A 31 -3.23 3.26 -32.65
C ILE A 31 -4.71 3.64 -32.76
N SER A 32 -5.55 2.72 -33.23
CA SER A 32 -7.00 2.96 -33.27
C SER A 32 -7.63 2.85 -31.87
N GLN A 33 -8.72 3.59 -31.65
CA GLN A 33 -9.50 3.48 -30.40
C GLN A 33 -10.06 2.06 -30.20
N ALA A 34 -10.45 1.37 -31.27
CA ALA A 34 -10.82 -0.04 -31.22
C ALA A 34 -9.68 -0.95 -30.73
N TYR A 35 -8.43 -0.63 -31.09
CA TYR A 35 -7.26 -1.37 -30.58
C TYR A 35 -7.04 -1.10 -29.09
N VAL A 36 -7.16 0.15 -28.63
CA VAL A 36 -7.13 0.50 -27.20
C VAL A 36 -8.19 -0.28 -26.42
N SER A 37 -9.42 -0.34 -26.93
CA SER A 37 -10.50 -1.08 -26.26
C SER A 37 -10.16 -2.56 -26.09
N ARG A 38 -9.61 -3.20 -27.13
CA ARG A 38 -9.19 -4.61 -27.04
C ARG A 38 -8.00 -4.81 -26.10
N LEU A 39 -7.05 -3.87 -26.07
CA LEU A 39 -5.93 -3.90 -25.13
C LEU A 39 -6.42 -3.80 -23.69
N GLU A 40 -7.26 -2.81 -23.37
CA GLU A 40 -7.81 -2.61 -22.02
C GLU A 40 -8.63 -3.81 -21.54
N ALA A 41 -9.29 -4.52 -22.46
CA ALA A 41 -10.01 -5.76 -22.19
C ALA A 41 -9.11 -7.00 -22.06
N GLY A 42 -7.78 -6.88 -22.28
CA GLY A 42 -6.84 -8.00 -22.27
C GLY A 42 -6.97 -8.94 -23.47
N ALA A 43 -7.80 -8.59 -24.46
CA ALA A 43 -8.14 -9.41 -25.62
C ALA A 43 -7.03 -9.48 -26.68
N VAL A 44 -6.05 -8.56 -26.63
CA VAL A 44 -4.89 -8.54 -27.52
C VAL A 44 -3.61 -8.30 -26.75
N ILE A 45 -2.51 -8.88 -27.23
CA ILE A 45 -1.16 -8.61 -26.72
C ILE A 45 -0.55 -7.50 -27.60
N PRO A 46 -0.01 -6.41 -27.03
CA PRO A 46 0.68 -5.40 -27.83
C PRO A 46 1.94 -5.99 -28.47
N SER A 47 2.32 -5.47 -29.64
CA SER A 47 3.64 -5.75 -30.22
C SER A 47 4.77 -5.22 -29.32
N ASP A 48 6.00 -5.65 -29.56
CA ASP A 48 7.17 -5.16 -28.80
C ASP A 48 7.34 -3.64 -28.96
N GLU A 49 7.19 -3.13 -30.18
CA GLU A 49 7.24 -1.70 -30.46
C GLU A 49 6.16 -0.92 -29.67
N LEU A 50 4.91 -1.40 -29.70
CA LEU A 50 3.83 -0.76 -28.95
C LEU A 50 4.06 -0.87 -27.44
N THR A 51 4.60 -2.00 -26.98
CA THR A 51 4.97 -2.21 -25.57
C THR A 51 5.99 -1.16 -25.11
N ASP A 52 6.99 -0.85 -25.91
CA ASP A 52 7.99 0.15 -25.57
C ASP A 52 7.44 1.58 -25.59
N ARG A 53 6.51 1.87 -26.50
CA ARG A 53 5.75 3.13 -26.49
C ARG A 53 4.89 3.28 -25.25
N ILE A 54 4.19 2.21 -24.84
CA ILE A 54 3.42 2.15 -23.59
C ILE A 54 4.34 2.39 -22.39
N LYS A 55 5.47 1.68 -22.30
CA LYS A 55 6.45 1.87 -21.21
C LYS A 55 6.95 3.31 -21.15
N THR A 56 7.28 3.89 -22.31
CA THR A 56 7.78 5.27 -22.41
C THR A 56 6.72 6.25 -21.92
N LEU A 57 5.47 6.11 -22.37
CA LEU A 57 4.35 6.93 -21.93
C LEU A 57 4.17 6.85 -20.40
N LEU A 58 4.19 5.66 -19.83
CA LEU A 58 3.98 5.43 -18.39
C LEU A 58 5.17 5.88 -17.52
N ARG A 59 6.38 5.95 -18.06
CA ARG A 59 7.59 6.40 -17.35
C ARG A 59 7.79 7.90 -17.34
N GLN A 60 7.08 8.66 -18.19
CA GLN A 60 7.16 10.12 -18.17
C GLN A 60 6.74 10.64 -16.79
N ARG A 61 7.56 11.52 -16.19
CA ARG A 61 7.34 12.05 -14.82
C ARG A 61 5.92 12.58 -14.61
N LYS A 62 5.37 13.29 -15.60
CA LYS A 62 4.01 13.84 -15.57
C LYS A 62 2.88 12.79 -15.57
N ASN A 63 3.20 11.55 -15.93
CA ASN A 63 2.25 10.43 -16.05
C ASN A 63 2.44 9.39 -14.93
N ARG A 64 3.46 9.56 -14.07
CA ARG A 64 3.71 8.70 -12.93
C ARG A 64 2.56 8.87 -11.91
N PRO A 65 2.00 7.79 -11.35
CA PRO A 65 1.03 7.89 -10.25
C PRO A 65 1.64 8.66 -9.07
N LEU A 66 0.93 9.61 -8.48
CA LEU A 66 1.40 10.32 -7.28
C LEU A 66 1.60 9.34 -6.12
N PHE A 67 0.79 8.27 -6.08
CA PHE A 67 0.93 7.23 -5.07
C PHE A 67 2.26 6.46 -5.19
N ASP A 68 2.87 6.38 -6.38
CA ASP A 68 4.20 5.78 -6.53
C ASP A 68 5.29 6.66 -5.91
N ASP A 69 5.09 7.98 -5.85
CA ASP A 69 5.99 8.88 -5.13
C ASP A 69 5.85 8.67 -3.61
N TRP A 70 4.63 8.49 -3.10
CA TRP A 70 4.38 8.10 -1.70
C TRP A 70 5.01 6.75 -1.33
N ARG A 71 4.90 5.73 -2.20
CA ARG A 71 5.59 4.46 -1.99
C ARG A 71 7.10 4.65 -1.93
N ALA A 72 7.65 5.50 -2.79
CA ALA A 72 9.08 5.79 -2.79
C ALA A 72 9.52 6.52 -1.52
N THR A 73 8.72 7.46 -0.98
CA THR A 73 9.04 8.12 0.30
C THR A 73 9.04 7.14 1.46
N VAL A 74 8.07 6.20 1.51
CA VAL A 74 8.06 5.15 2.54
C VAL A 74 9.28 4.25 2.39
N ARG A 75 9.52 3.69 1.20
CA ARG A 75 10.61 2.74 0.95
C ARG A 75 11.97 3.28 1.37
N HIS A 76 12.28 4.51 0.96
CA HIS A 76 13.59 5.12 1.17
C HIS A 76 13.69 5.96 2.44
N SER A 77 12.68 5.92 3.30
CA SER A 77 12.69 6.65 4.58
C SER A 77 13.72 6.04 5.54
N THR A 78 14.43 6.91 6.25
CA THR A 78 15.25 6.53 7.41
C THR A 78 14.41 6.35 8.68
N ALA A 79 13.16 6.82 8.67
CA ALA A 79 12.21 6.55 9.74
C ALA A 79 11.52 5.20 9.53
N LEU A 80 11.08 4.57 10.61
CA LEU A 80 10.34 3.32 10.57
C LEU A 80 8.93 3.60 10.03
N MET A 81 8.71 3.32 8.75
CA MET A 81 7.43 3.55 8.08
C MET A 81 6.90 2.30 7.41
N SER A 82 5.57 2.22 7.33
CA SER A 82 4.86 1.22 6.52
C SER A 82 3.66 1.82 5.80
N LEU A 83 3.24 1.13 4.75
CA LEU A 83 2.03 1.39 3.99
C LEU A 83 1.29 0.07 3.85
N ILE A 84 0.05 0.03 4.31
CA ILE A 84 -0.79 -1.18 4.31
C ILE A 84 -2.14 -0.87 3.68
N ARG A 85 -2.84 -1.91 3.20
CA ARG A 85 -4.19 -1.80 2.63
C ARG A 85 -5.05 -2.98 3.06
N LYS A 86 -6.36 -2.79 3.02
CA LYS A 86 -7.31 -3.89 3.10
C LYS A 86 -7.52 -4.53 1.71
N ASP A 87 -7.49 -5.85 1.65
CA ASP A 87 -7.67 -6.65 0.43
C ASP A 87 -8.43 -7.94 0.79
N GLU A 88 -9.60 -8.18 0.20
CA GLU A 88 -10.43 -9.39 0.41
C GLU A 88 -10.63 -9.80 1.89
N GLY A 89 -10.75 -8.83 2.80
CA GLY A 89 -10.95 -9.06 4.24
C GLY A 89 -9.67 -9.27 5.06
N ASP A 90 -8.49 -9.19 4.43
CA ASP A 90 -7.20 -9.21 5.12
C ASP A 90 -6.47 -7.87 4.96
N ILE A 91 -5.55 -7.56 5.85
CA ILE A 91 -4.67 -6.39 5.74
C ILE A 91 -3.32 -6.82 5.17
N ARG A 92 -2.95 -6.20 4.06
CA ARG A 92 -1.75 -6.54 3.28
C ARG A 92 -0.75 -5.40 3.29
N VAL A 93 0.53 -5.75 3.38
CA VAL A 93 1.64 -4.82 3.19
C VAL A 93 1.69 -4.36 1.74
N VAL A 94 1.84 -3.05 1.55
CA VAL A 94 2.09 -2.43 0.25
C VAL A 94 3.55 -2.01 0.14
N GLU A 95 4.08 -1.42 1.20
CA GLU A 95 5.47 -0.98 1.27
C GLU A 95 5.93 -0.89 2.73
N ILE A 96 7.22 -1.14 2.99
CA ILE A 96 7.88 -0.81 4.25
C ILE A 96 9.20 -0.11 3.97
N SER A 97 9.58 0.81 4.85
CA SER A 97 10.89 1.47 4.81
C SER A 97 12.05 0.49 5.01
N ASP A 98 13.20 0.81 4.43
CA ASP A 98 14.45 0.09 4.68
C ASP A 98 14.81 0.06 6.18
N ALA A 99 14.50 1.15 6.91
CA ALA A 99 14.69 1.23 8.34
C ALA A 99 13.81 0.23 9.11
N LEU A 100 12.52 0.11 8.75
CA LEU A 100 11.61 -0.88 9.37
C LEU A 100 12.03 -2.31 9.00
N ARG A 101 12.46 -2.55 7.76
CA ARG A 101 12.98 -3.86 7.32
C ARG A 101 14.19 -4.31 8.15
N ALA A 102 15.06 -3.38 8.52
CA ALA A 102 16.22 -3.64 9.37
C ALA A 102 15.90 -3.71 10.87
N ALA A 103 14.68 -3.33 11.30
CA ALA A 103 14.35 -3.19 12.70
C ALA A 103 14.10 -4.52 13.44
N SER A 104 13.74 -5.57 12.70
CA SER A 104 13.46 -6.92 13.21
C SER A 104 13.61 -7.96 12.09
N SER A 105 14.03 -9.18 12.43
CA SER A 105 14.07 -10.35 11.53
C SER A 105 12.70 -10.66 10.91
N ALA A 106 11.62 -10.38 11.63
CA ALA A 106 10.24 -10.53 11.14
C ALA A 106 9.99 -9.79 9.81
N PHE A 107 10.70 -8.70 9.55
CA PHE A 107 10.48 -7.87 8.37
C PHE A 107 11.43 -8.17 7.20
N LYS A 108 12.43 -9.03 7.40
CA LYS A 108 13.50 -9.28 6.43
C LYS A 108 12.96 -9.71 5.06
N HIS A 109 11.92 -10.55 5.07
CA HIS A 109 11.34 -11.14 3.86
C HIS A 109 9.98 -10.53 3.47
N VAL A 110 9.57 -9.43 4.10
CA VAL A 110 8.28 -8.79 3.81
C VAL A 110 8.29 -8.21 2.40
N THR A 111 7.30 -8.62 1.61
CA THR A 111 7.04 -8.15 0.25
C THR A 111 5.62 -7.63 0.12
N GLU A 112 5.34 -6.88 -0.95
CA GLU A 112 3.97 -6.46 -1.29
C GLU A 112 3.01 -7.66 -1.34
N GLY A 113 1.87 -7.56 -0.66
CA GLY A 113 0.89 -8.64 -0.52
C GLY A 113 1.09 -9.56 0.70
N THR A 114 2.17 -9.37 1.46
CA THR A 114 2.36 -10.09 2.74
C THR A 114 1.24 -9.72 3.71
N SER A 115 0.62 -10.69 4.37
CA SER A 115 -0.41 -10.44 5.38
C SER A 115 0.20 -9.82 6.62
N VAL A 116 -0.36 -8.70 7.10
CA VAL A 116 0.12 -8.01 8.30
C VAL A 116 -0.01 -8.89 9.53
N THR A 117 -1.08 -9.68 9.64
CA THR A 117 -1.33 -10.59 10.77
C THR A 117 -0.19 -11.59 10.97
N THR A 118 0.48 -12.02 9.90
CA THR A 118 1.64 -12.93 9.97
C THR A 118 2.92 -12.26 10.53
N LEU A 119 2.96 -10.93 10.57
CA LEU A 119 4.08 -10.13 11.06
C LEU A 119 3.91 -9.73 12.53
N LEU A 120 2.69 -9.86 13.05
CA LEU A 120 2.30 -9.46 14.38
C LEU A 120 2.39 -10.64 15.34
N ALA A 121 2.78 -10.36 16.58
CA ALA A 121 2.65 -11.32 17.66
C ALA A 121 1.16 -11.58 17.95
N PRO A 122 0.81 -12.75 18.52
CA PRO A 122 -0.60 -13.12 18.78
C PRO A 122 -1.36 -12.10 19.63
N ASP A 123 -0.68 -11.40 20.54
CA ASP A 123 -1.28 -10.36 21.39
C ASP A 123 -1.72 -9.11 20.60
N SER A 124 -1.21 -8.95 19.38
CA SER A 124 -1.39 -7.76 18.53
C SER A 124 -2.36 -8.01 17.37
N HIS A 125 -2.87 -9.24 17.19
CA HIS A 125 -3.76 -9.58 16.07
C HIS A 125 -5.08 -8.81 16.10
N LYS A 126 -5.63 -8.57 17.29
CA LYS A 126 -6.89 -7.81 17.46
C LYS A 126 -6.79 -6.36 17.00
N LEU A 127 -5.59 -5.78 16.99
CA LEU A 127 -5.39 -4.38 16.58
C LEU A 127 -5.69 -4.15 15.10
N VAL A 128 -5.46 -5.17 14.27
CA VAL A 128 -5.81 -5.16 12.84
C VAL A 128 -7.32 -5.08 12.67
N GLU A 129 -8.05 -5.88 13.45
CA GLU A 129 -9.52 -5.89 13.47
C GLU A 129 -10.08 -4.56 14.02
N GLU A 130 -9.48 -4.03 15.08
CA GLU A 130 -9.86 -2.72 15.65
C GLU A 130 -9.66 -1.59 14.65
N LEU A 131 -8.48 -1.49 14.00
CA LEU A 131 -8.25 -0.46 12.98
C LEU A 131 -9.29 -0.51 11.86
N ASP A 132 -9.67 -1.71 11.44
CA ASP A 132 -10.69 -1.89 10.40
C ASP A 132 -12.09 -1.50 10.90
N ALA A 133 -12.48 -1.96 12.09
CA ALA A 133 -13.77 -1.65 12.71
C ALA A 133 -13.96 -0.15 12.97
N GLU A 134 -12.87 0.56 13.28
CA GLU A 134 -12.85 2.02 13.49
C GLU A 134 -12.84 2.81 12.17
N GLY A 135 -12.80 2.15 11.01
CA GLY A 135 -12.88 2.81 9.70
C GLY A 135 -11.56 3.42 9.21
N ALA A 136 -10.42 2.84 9.62
CA ALA A 136 -9.11 3.28 9.12
C ALA A 136 -8.92 3.03 7.60
N PHE A 137 -9.71 2.11 7.01
CA PHE A 137 -9.66 1.77 5.59
C PHE A 137 -10.83 2.32 4.75
N ASP A 138 -11.68 3.16 5.32
CA ASP A 138 -12.74 3.87 4.60
C ASP A 138 -12.67 5.40 4.77
N GLY A 139 -11.77 5.88 5.63
CA GLY A 139 -11.53 7.29 5.88
C GLY A 139 -12.42 7.90 6.96
N THR A 140 -13.15 7.08 7.73
CA THR A 140 -13.96 7.54 8.87
C THR A 140 -13.10 8.22 9.93
N ILE A 141 -11.86 7.77 10.11
CA ILE A 141 -10.92 8.34 11.07
C ILE A 141 -9.84 9.19 10.40
N ALA A 142 -9.37 10.21 11.09
CA ALA A 142 -8.22 11.00 10.66
C ALA A 142 -6.89 10.35 11.11
N ARG A 143 -6.90 9.69 12.28
CA ARG A 143 -5.71 9.12 12.90
C ARG A 143 -6.07 8.00 13.87
N ALA A 144 -5.25 6.95 13.93
CA ALA A 144 -5.25 6.00 15.04
C ALA A 144 -3.84 5.82 15.60
N ARG A 145 -3.72 5.76 16.93
CA ARG A 145 -2.47 5.41 17.63
C ARG A 145 -2.63 4.02 18.24
N ILE A 146 -1.70 3.12 17.95
CA ILE A 146 -1.70 1.75 18.47
C ILE A 146 -0.32 1.35 18.97
N LEU A 147 -0.26 0.39 19.89
CA LEU A 147 0.97 -0.31 20.25
C LEU A 147 0.86 -1.76 19.81
N TRP A 148 1.92 -2.30 19.21
CA TRP A 148 1.95 -3.68 18.74
C TRP A 148 3.35 -4.28 18.92
N SER A 149 3.45 -5.60 18.85
CA SER A 149 4.73 -6.30 18.85
C SER A 149 4.89 -7.23 17.64
N ALA A 150 6.13 -7.37 17.16
CA ALA A 150 6.44 -8.22 16.02
C ALA A 150 6.38 -9.72 16.40
N GLY A 151 5.93 -10.57 15.48
CA GLY A 151 5.60 -11.97 15.73
C GLY A 151 6.75 -12.98 15.69
N ASP A 152 8.01 -12.55 15.69
CA ASP A 152 9.14 -13.48 15.71
C ASP A 152 9.44 -13.92 17.16
N LEU A 153 9.68 -15.22 17.36
CA LEU A 153 9.97 -15.83 18.66
C LEU A 153 11.22 -15.22 19.33
N ASP A 154 12.15 -14.70 18.52
CA ASP A 154 13.39 -14.05 18.97
C ASP A 154 13.33 -12.49 18.95
N ALA A 155 12.29 -11.87 18.38
CA ALA A 155 12.24 -10.42 18.25
C ALA A 155 11.34 -9.77 19.31
N GLU A 156 11.95 -9.26 20.38
CA GLU A 156 11.30 -8.43 21.41
C GLU A 156 10.84 -7.04 20.92
N ALA A 157 10.79 -6.81 19.60
CA ALA A 157 10.56 -5.50 19.04
C ALA A 157 9.09 -5.08 19.22
N CYS A 158 8.87 -4.14 20.14
CA CYS A 158 7.59 -3.48 20.37
C CYS A 158 7.62 -2.11 19.71
N PHE A 159 6.49 -1.73 19.14
CA PHE A 159 6.35 -0.47 18.42
C PHE A 159 5.08 0.25 18.84
N GLU A 160 5.21 1.56 18.94
CA GLU A 160 4.09 2.47 18.83
C GLU A 160 3.94 2.88 17.37
N ALA A 161 2.71 2.94 16.87
CA ALA A 161 2.41 3.41 15.52
C ALA A 161 1.37 4.53 15.52
N ILE A 162 1.63 5.56 14.72
CA ILE A 162 0.62 6.55 14.31
C ILE A 162 0.19 6.18 12.89
N ASN A 163 -1.09 5.90 12.74
CA ASN A 163 -1.73 5.45 11.50
C ASN A 163 -2.55 6.59 10.91
N LEU A 164 -2.31 6.91 9.66
CA LEU A 164 -3.00 7.95 8.90
C LEU A 164 -3.61 7.35 7.64
N PRO A 165 -4.94 7.41 7.47
CA PRO A 165 -5.57 7.02 6.21
C PRO A 165 -5.16 7.94 5.06
N VAL A 166 -4.76 7.35 3.94
CA VAL A 166 -4.34 8.06 2.72
C VAL A 166 -4.96 7.39 1.50
N ARG A 167 -5.06 8.14 0.39
CA ARG A 167 -5.64 7.65 -0.86
C ARG A 167 -4.62 7.55 -1.98
N ASP A 168 -4.77 6.54 -2.82
CA ASP A 168 -4.09 6.53 -4.12
C ASP A 168 -4.82 7.41 -5.15
N ASP A 169 -4.23 7.49 -6.35
CA ASP A 169 -4.79 8.24 -7.47
C ASP A 169 -6.16 7.72 -7.96
N MET A 170 -6.62 6.54 -7.48
CA MET A 170 -7.92 5.94 -7.76
C MET A 170 -8.92 6.12 -6.61
N GLY A 171 -8.53 6.80 -5.53
CA GLY A 171 -9.35 6.97 -4.34
C GLY A 171 -9.41 5.72 -3.45
N ARG A 172 -8.58 4.70 -3.68
CA ARG A 172 -8.48 3.54 -2.78
C ARG A 172 -7.76 3.94 -1.50
N TRP A 173 -8.25 3.43 -0.39
CA TRP A 173 -7.70 3.72 0.94
C TRP A 173 -6.53 2.81 1.31
N TYR A 174 -5.57 3.43 1.98
CA TYR A 174 -4.37 2.83 2.55
C TYR A 174 -4.16 3.44 3.92
N ILE A 175 -3.39 2.76 4.77
CA ILE A 175 -2.89 3.35 6.00
C ILE A 175 -1.39 3.56 5.85
N HIS A 176 -0.97 4.81 6.00
CA HIS A 176 0.43 5.18 6.19
C HIS A 176 0.73 5.21 7.67
N SER A 177 1.71 4.42 8.12
CA SER A 177 2.07 4.33 9.53
C SER A 177 3.50 4.79 9.76
N THR A 178 3.70 5.62 10.78
CA THR A 178 5.03 5.89 11.35
C THR A 178 5.18 5.14 12.66
N HIS A 179 6.33 4.51 12.85
CA HIS A 179 6.59 3.64 13.99
C HIS A 179 7.73 4.18 14.86
N THR A 180 7.59 4.01 16.17
CA THR A 180 8.64 4.29 17.15
C THR A 180 8.87 3.05 17.99
N LYS A 181 10.13 2.63 18.16
CA LYS A 181 10.45 1.52 19.06
C LYS A 181 10.10 1.91 20.49
N VAL A 182 9.42 1.01 21.19
CA VAL A 182 9.11 1.17 22.63
C VAL A 182 9.74 0.03 23.42
N SER A 183 10.07 0.28 24.68
CA SER A 183 10.62 -0.77 25.54
C SER A 183 9.54 -1.82 25.84
N ARG A 184 9.95 -3.08 26.05
CA ARG A 184 9.03 -4.16 26.43
C ARG A 184 8.30 -3.84 27.75
N THR A 185 8.96 -3.14 28.66
CA THR A 185 8.38 -2.67 29.93
C THR A 185 7.26 -1.66 29.69
N ASP A 186 7.47 -0.68 28.82
CA ASP A 186 6.45 0.33 28.51
C ASP A 186 5.29 -0.29 27.73
N TYR A 187 5.57 -1.22 26.81
CA TYR A 187 4.55 -1.99 26.11
C TYR A 187 3.68 -2.79 27.08
N LYS A 188 4.28 -3.53 28.02
CA LYS A 188 3.55 -4.28 29.06
C LYS A 188 2.73 -3.36 29.96
N ARG A 189 3.28 -2.19 30.35
CA ARG A 189 2.56 -1.20 31.16
C ARG A 189 1.33 -0.68 30.41
N TRP A 190 1.46 -0.41 29.11
CA TRP A 190 0.34 0.05 28.29
C TRP A 190 -0.75 -1.01 28.16
N LEU A 191 -0.39 -2.28 27.92
CA LEU A 191 -1.36 -3.39 27.87
C LEU A 191 -2.17 -3.55 29.18
N GLN A 192 -1.61 -3.11 30.31
CA GLN A 192 -2.30 -3.14 31.60
C GLN A 192 -3.19 -1.91 31.83
N SER A 193 -2.91 -0.78 31.18
CA SER A 193 -3.59 0.49 31.42
C SER A 193 -4.57 0.92 30.33
N ASN A 194 -4.47 0.35 29.13
CA ASN A 194 -5.30 0.74 27.97
C ASN A 194 -5.89 -0.51 27.30
N ALA A 195 -7.13 -0.39 26.83
CA ALA A 195 -7.90 -1.52 26.29
C ALA A 195 -8.06 -1.51 24.76
N GLY A 196 -7.34 -0.66 24.01
CA GLY A 196 -7.47 -0.59 22.55
C GLY A 196 -6.78 0.62 21.91
N ALA A 197 -7.04 0.81 20.61
CA ALA A 197 -6.54 1.93 19.81
C ALA A 197 -7.01 3.32 20.32
N ASP A 198 -6.14 4.33 20.26
CA ASP A 198 -6.48 5.74 20.51
C ASP A 198 -6.77 6.45 19.17
N VAL A 199 -8.06 6.64 18.90
CA VAL A 199 -8.60 7.06 17.60
C VAL A 199 -9.08 8.51 17.63
N VAL A 200 -8.79 9.24 16.55
CA VAL A 200 -9.30 10.59 16.28
C VAL A 200 -10.15 10.53 15.00
N ILE A 201 -11.42 10.92 15.13
CA ILE A 201 -12.40 10.97 14.03
C ILE A 201 -12.11 12.15 13.10
N ALA A 202 -12.37 11.98 11.80
CA ALA A 202 -12.14 12.98 10.76
C ALA A 202 -13.19 14.11 10.72
#